data_AF-A0AAU8X8Y6-F1
#
_entry.id   AF-A0AAU8X8Y6-F1
#
_cell.length_a   1.000
_cell.length_b   1.000
_cell.length_c   1.000
_cell.angle_alpha   90.00
_cell.angle_beta   90.00
_cell.angle_gamma   90.00
#
_symmetry.space_group_name_H-M   'P 1'
#
loop_
_entity.id
_entity.type
_entity.pdbx_description
1 polymer ?
#
loop_
_entity_poly.entity_id
_entity_poly.type
_entity_poly.pdbx_seq_one_letter_code
_entity_poly.pdbx_strand_id
1 'polypeptide(L)'
;MKDDGITSFRAPMVTANSIMLGFLLNYMATWVRSDVAHVGSEWQSYFIGMCVLAGTVSMIFVLFRILSVRQDDDALTFYKNTLYLFIFGIGIAFFGVFLDMFMTFMFD
;
A
#
# COMPACT_ATOMS: atom_id res chain seq x y z
N MET A 1 33.80 11.15 -5.25
CA MET A 1 32.48 10.80 -4.71
C MET A 1 31.80 9.93 -5.75
N LYS A 2 31.76 8.60 -5.54
CA LYS A 2 30.91 7.75 -6.38
C LYS A 2 29.48 8.15 -6.04
N ASP A 3 28.74 8.58 -7.06
CA ASP A 3 27.32 8.82 -6.94
C ASP A 3 26.69 7.47 -6.60
N ASP A 4 26.42 7.25 -5.32
CA ASP A 4 25.75 6.05 -4.83
C ASP A 4 24.32 6.13 -5.34
N GLY A 5 24.10 5.63 -6.57
CA GLY A 5 22.84 5.72 -7.33
C GLY A 5 21.60 5.23 -6.56
N ILE A 6 21.81 4.55 -5.43
CA ILE A 6 20.80 4.24 -4.41
C ILE A 6 19.99 5.47 -4.00
N THR A 7 20.62 6.65 -3.86
CA THR A 7 19.92 7.89 -3.46
C THR A 7 18.89 8.32 -4.51
N SER A 8 19.19 8.12 -5.81
CA SER A 8 18.28 8.39 -6.93
C SER A 8 17.07 7.45 -6.97
N PHE A 9 17.13 6.26 -6.34
CA PHE A 9 15.99 5.34 -6.27
C PHE A 9 15.06 5.61 -5.08
N ARG A 10 15.56 6.27 -4.02
CA ARG A 10 14.78 6.55 -2.80
C ARG A 10 13.69 7.59 -3.03
N ALA A 11 14.04 8.70 -3.70
CA ALA A 11 13.11 9.80 -3.90
C ALA A 11 11.87 9.38 -4.72
N PRO A 12 12.00 8.72 -5.89
CA PRO A 12 10.83 8.23 -6.62
C PRO A 12 9.97 7.25 -5.81
N MET A 13 10.60 6.40 -5.00
CA MET A 13 9.90 5.40 -4.19
C MET A 13 9.11 6.02 -3.04
N VAL A 14 9.68 6.99 -2.33
CA VAL A 14 8.97 7.75 -1.28
C VAL A 14 7.81 8.54 -1.89
N THR A 15 8.04 9.20 -3.03
CA THR A 15 6.99 9.96 -3.72
C THR A 15 5.84 9.06 -4.13
N ALA A 16 6.12 7.93 -4.79
CA ALA A 16 5.08 6.98 -5.18
C ALA A 16 4.32 6.43 -3.96
N ASN A 17 5.01 6.09 -2.88
CA ASN A 17 4.37 5.59 -1.66
C ASN A 17 3.46 6.64 -1.02
N SER A 18 3.89 7.89 -0.91
CA SER A 18 3.08 8.98 -0.36
C SER A 18 1.81 9.23 -1.19
N ILE A 19 1.92 9.21 -2.51
CA ILE A 19 0.78 9.35 -3.42
C ILE A 19 -0.22 8.20 -3.22
N MET A 20 0.27 6.95 -3.22
CA MET A 20 -0.60 5.78 -3.04
C MET A 20 -1.27 5.74 -1.67
N LEU A 21 -0.54 6.08 -0.60
CA LEU A 21 -1.13 6.21 0.73
C LEU A 21 -2.24 7.26 0.75
N GLY A 22 -2.03 8.40 0.09
CA GLY A 22 -3.05 9.44 -0.04
C GLY A 22 -4.33 8.92 -0.73
N PHE A 23 -4.19 8.22 -1.85
CA PHE A 23 -5.31 7.60 -2.54
C PHE A 23 -6.02 6.53 -1.70
N LEU A 24 -5.25 5.67 -1.02
CA LEU A 24 -5.80 4.62 -0.15
C LEU A 24 -6.56 5.20 1.04
N LEU A 25 -6.02 6.23 1.68
CA LEU A 25 -6.69 6.93 2.77
C LEU A 25 -7.97 7.61 2.31
N ASN A 26 -7.94 8.25 1.13
CA ASN A 26 -9.14 8.84 0.55
C ASN A 26 -10.20 7.78 0.24
N TYR A 27 -9.81 6.65 -0.36
CA TYR A 27 -10.70 5.52 -0.60
C TYR A 27 -11.32 5.02 0.71
N MET A 28 -10.51 4.73 1.73
CA MET A 28 -11.01 4.24 3.03
C MET A 28 -12.00 5.22 3.68
N ALA A 29 -11.70 6.52 3.63
CA ALA A 29 -12.55 7.56 4.20
C ALA A 29 -13.92 7.63 3.49
N THR A 30 -13.95 7.39 2.18
CA THR A 30 -15.21 7.28 1.43
C THR A 30 -15.91 5.95 1.71
N TRP A 31 -15.19 4.84 1.62
CA TRP A 31 -15.70 3.47 1.81
C TRP A 31 -16.41 3.29 3.17
N VAL A 32 -15.81 3.81 4.25
CA VAL A 32 -16.42 3.75 5.60
C VAL A 32 -17.65 4.66 5.77
N ARG A 33 -17.76 5.71 4.96
CA ARG A 33 -18.87 6.69 5.01
C ARG A 33 -20.01 6.34 4.07
N SER A 34 -19.78 5.48 3.10
CA SER A 34 -20.83 4.99 2.21
C SER A 34 -21.88 4.27 3.06
N ASP A 35 -23.09 4.82 3.11
CA ASP A 35 -24.32 4.16 3.62
C ASP A 35 -24.75 2.96 2.76
N VAL A 36 -23.90 2.54 1.82
CA VAL A 36 -24.07 1.31 1.06
C VAL A 36 -24.07 0.21 2.11
N ALA A 37 -25.25 -0.35 2.39
CA ALA A 37 -25.37 -1.65 3.02
C ALA A 37 -24.42 -2.54 2.24
N HIS A 38 -23.25 -2.84 2.81
CA HIS A 38 -22.15 -3.40 2.03
C HIS A 38 -22.72 -4.61 1.31
N VAL A 39 -22.72 -4.56 -0.02
CA VAL A 39 -23.52 -5.48 -0.82
C VAL A 39 -22.82 -6.82 -0.78
N GLY A 40 -23.10 -7.58 0.28
CA GLY A 40 -22.28 -8.69 0.74
C GLY A 40 -22.53 -9.08 2.20
N SER A 41 -22.06 -10.27 2.60
CA SER A 41 -22.08 -10.70 3.99
C SER A 41 -21.15 -9.84 4.83
N GLU A 42 -21.46 -9.59 6.12
CA GLU A 42 -20.60 -8.84 7.06
C GLU A 42 -19.13 -9.28 6.99
N TRP A 43 -18.90 -10.58 6.80
CA TRP A 43 -17.57 -11.17 6.64
C TRP A 43 -16.75 -10.57 5.49
N GLN A 44 -17.39 -10.25 4.36
CA GLN A 44 -16.72 -9.70 3.18
C GLN A 44 -16.21 -8.28 3.43
N SER A 45 -17.00 -7.45 4.12
CA SER A 45 -16.60 -6.11 4.55
C SER A 45 -15.39 -6.16 5.49
N TYR A 46 -15.39 -7.09 6.45
CA TYR A 46 -14.24 -7.31 7.32
C TYR A 46 -13.00 -7.76 6.54
N PHE A 47 -13.16 -8.61 5.53
CA PHE A 47 -12.06 -9.07 4.69
C PHE A 47 -11.45 -7.94 3.86
N ILE A 48 -12.28 -7.12 3.19
CA ILE A 48 -11.83 -5.94 2.45
C ILE A 48 -11.10 -4.97 3.40
N GLY A 49 -11.71 -4.66 4.54
CA GLY A 49 -11.11 -3.79 5.56
C GLY A 49 -9.75 -4.30 6.01
N MET A 50 -9.60 -5.61 6.26
CA MET A 50 -8.32 -6.21 6.62
C MET A 50 -7.29 -6.11 5.50
N CYS A 51 -7.68 -6.34 4.24
CA CYS A 51 -6.77 -6.19 3.10
C CYS A 51 -6.25 -4.75 2.97
N VAL A 52 -7.16 -3.77 2.99
CA VAL A 52 -6.80 -2.36 2.84
C VAL A 52 -5.96 -1.87 4.03
N LEU A 53 -6.28 -2.32 5.25
CA LEU A 53 -5.50 -2.00 6.45
C LEU A 53 -4.11 -2.64 6.42
N ALA A 54 -4.00 -3.92 6.07
CA ALA A 54 -2.71 -4.62 5.94
C ALA A 54 -1.82 -3.98 4.87
N GLY A 55 -2.39 -3.61 3.72
CA GLY A 55 -1.67 -2.89 2.67
C GLY A 55 -1.20 -1.51 3.13
N THR A 56 -2.03 -0.76 3.86
CA THR A 56 -1.68 0.54 4.46
C THR A 56 -0.52 0.41 5.46
N VAL A 57 -0.59 -0.55 6.39
CA VAL A 57 0.48 -0.80 7.37
C VAL A 57 1.79 -1.19 6.69
N SER A 58 1.72 -2.03 5.65
CA SER A 58 2.88 -2.40 4.85
C SER A 58 3.53 -1.18 4.19
N MET A 59 2.74 -0.28 3.59
CA MET A 59 3.26 0.98 3.01
C MET A 59 3.87 1.94 4.03
N ILE A 60 3.30 2.04 5.23
CA ILE A 60 3.91 2.82 6.32
C ILE A 60 5.26 2.21 6.72
N PHE A 61 5.34 0.88 6.81
CA PHE A 61 6.59 0.19 7.09
C PHE A 61 7.64 0.39 5.98
N VAL A 62 7.23 0.42 4.72
CA VAL A 62 8.08 0.78 3.58
C VAL A 62 8.66 2.18 3.75
N LEU A 63 7.86 3.18 4.12
CA LEU A 63 8.36 4.54 4.37
C LEU A 63 9.40 4.57 5.48
N PHE A 64 9.11 3.91 6.61
CA PHE A 64 10.03 3.80 7.72
C PHE A 64 11.37 3.20 7.25
N ARG A 65 11.29 2.13 6.44
CA ARG A 65 12.45 1.41 5.93
C ARG A 65 13.25 2.23 4.91
N ILE A 66 12.59 2.99 4.01
CA ILE A 66 13.28 3.86 3.06
C ILE A 66 13.93 5.04 3.79
N LEU A 67 13.33 5.55 4.87
CA LEU A 67 13.87 6.66 5.64
C LEU A 67 15.06 6.24 6.51
N SER A 68 15.09 4.98 6.98
CA SER A 68 16.25 4.41 7.67
C SER A 68 17.45 4.30 6.72
N VAL A 69 18.40 5.23 6.84
CA VAL A 69 19.63 5.24 6.03
C VAL A 69 20.57 4.16 6.57
N ARG A 70 20.73 3.06 5.83
CA ARG A 70 21.76 2.05 6.11
C ARG A 70 22.86 2.18 5.05
N GLN A 71 24.10 2.43 5.49
CA GLN A 71 25.29 2.62 4.65
C GLN A 71 26.19 1.37 4.57
N ASP A 72 25.63 0.19 4.85
CA ASP A 72 26.35 -1.08 4.73
C ASP A 72 26.52 -1.51 3.26
N ASP A 73 27.52 -2.36 2.99
CA ASP A 73 27.82 -2.96 1.68
C ASP A 73 26.62 -3.68 1.02
N ASP A 74 25.59 -4.02 1.81
CA ASP A 74 24.38 -4.73 1.35
C ASP A 74 23.15 -3.82 1.17
N ALA A 75 23.37 -2.50 1.09
CA ALA A 75 22.31 -1.51 0.93
C ALA A 75 21.40 -1.80 -0.28
N LEU A 76 21.96 -2.29 -1.39
CA LEU A 76 21.20 -2.62 -2.60
C LEU A 76 20.15 -3.72 -2.34
N THR A 77 20.53 -4.80 -1.64
CA THR A 77 19.64 -5.91 -1.28
C THR A 77 18.53 -5.44 -0.33
N PHE A 78 18.88 -4.57 0.61
CA PHE A 78 17.92 -3.97 1.53
C PHE A 78 16.86 -3.13 0.80
N TYR A 79 17.26 -2.30 -0.18
CA TYR A 79 16.33 -1.52 -0.98
C TYR A 79 15.47 -2.39 -1.92
N LYS A 80 16.03 -3.44 -2.53
CA LYS A 80 15.24 -4.40 -3.33
C LYS A 80 14.18 -5.12 -2.50
N ASN A 81 14.52 -5.54 -1.29
CA ASN A 81 13.54 -6.14 -0.37
C ASN A 81 12.45 -5.15 0.05
N THR A 82 12.82 -3.87 0.25
CA THR A 82 11.85 -2.79 0.48
C THR A 82 10.91 -2.62 -0.71
N LEU A 83 11.43 -2.71 -1.93
CA LEU A 83 10.64 -2.62 -3.17
C LEU A 83 9.64 -3.78 -3.30
N TYR A 84 10.06 -5.01 -3.00
CA TYR A 84 9.14 -6.15 -2.99
C TYR A 84 8.03 -5.99 -1.94
N LEU A 85 8.37 -5.52 -0.74
CA LEU A 85 7.39 -5.25 0.31
C LEU A 85 6.38 -4.17 -0.12
N PHE A 86 6.87 -3.13 -0.80
CA PHE A 86 6.04 -2.07 -1.37
C PHE A 86 5.06 -2.60 -2.41
N ILE A 87 5.56 -3.33 -3.42
CA ILE A 87 4.71 -3.93 -4.46
C ILE A 87 3.69 -4.90 -3.84
N PHE A 88 4.10 -5.69 -2.85
CA PHE A 88 3.22 -6.59 -2.14
C PHE A 88 2.12 -5.85 -1.35
N GLY A 89 2.47 -4.78 -0.64
CA GLY A 89 1.52 -3.93 0.09
C GLY A 89 0.50 -3.27 -0.83
N ILE A 90 0.96 -2.72 -1.97
CA ILE A 90 0.10 -2.21 -3.04
C ILE A 90 -0.85 -3.30 -3.53
N GLY A 91 -0.30 -4.48 -3.86
CA GLY A 91 -1.08 -5.60 -4.38
C GLY A 91 -2.22 -5.99 -3.46
N ILE A 92 -1.97 -6.15 -2.17
CA ILE A 92 -3.01 -6.49 -1.19
C ILE A 92 -4.05 -5.38 -1.06
N ALA A 93 -3.62 -4.12 -0.97
CA ALA A 93 -4.52 -2.99 -0.84
C ALA A 93 -5.45 -2.88 -2.05
N PHE A 94 -4.89 -2.88 -3.26
CA PHE A 94 -5.66 -2.81 -4.50
C PHE A 94 -6.53 -4.04 -4.70
N PHE A 95 -6.09 -5.23 -4.30
CA PHE A 95 -6.92 -6.43 -4.35
C PHE A 95 -8.19 -6.28 -3.50
N GLY A 96 -8.08 -5.70 -2.29
CA GLY A 96 -9.25 -5.37 -1.47
C GLY A 96 -10.21 -4.39 -2.15
N VAL A 97 -9.67 -3.32 -2.76
CA VAL A 97 -10.46 -2.32 -3.51
C VAL A 97 -11.14 -2.95 -4.74
N PHE A 98 -10.44 -3.78 -5.50
CA PHE A 98 -11.01 -4.46 -6.67
C PHE A 98 -12.11 -5.45 -6.28
N LEU A 99 -11.94 -6.17 -5.18
CA LEU A 99 -12.97 -7.04 -4.65
C LEU A 99 -14.22 -6.26 -4.25
N ASP A 100 -14.06 -5.14 -3.56
CA ASP A 100 -15.16 -4.25 -3.18
C ASP A 100 -15.93 -3.76 -4.42
N MET A 101 -15.21 -3.28 -5.42
CA MET A 101 -15.79 -2.83 -6.69
C MET A 101 -16.53 -3.97 -7.42
N PHE A 102 -15.91 -5.15 -7.49
CA PHE A 102 -16.51 -6.31 -8.15
C PHE A 102 -17.78 -6.79 -7.45
N MET A 103 -17.78 -6.81 -6.12
CA MET A 103 -18.96 -7.20 -5.35
C MET A 103 -20.08 -6.18 -5.47
N THR A 104 -19.77 -4.89 -5.37
CA THR A 104 -20.74 -3.82 -5.63
C THR A 104 -21.38 -4.03 -7.01
N PHE A 105 -20.60 -4.26 -8.06
CA PHE A 105 -21.14 -4.47 -9.41
C PHE A 105 -21.95 -5.77 -9.60
N MET A 106 -21.64 -6.85 -8.88
CA MET A 106 -22.32 -8.14 -9.04
C MET A 106 -23.61 -8.25 -8.21
N PHE A 107 -23.74 -7.44 -7.16
CA PHE A 107 -24.85 -7.53 -6.22
C PHE A 107 -25.74 -6.28 -6.17
N ASP A 108 -25.34 -5.15 -6.79
CA ASP A 108 -26.27 -4.09 -7.28
C ASP A 108 -26.91 -4.48 -8.62
#